data_AF-A0A8H6PQC3-F1
#
_entry.id   AF-A0A8H6PQC3-F1
#
_cell.length_a   1.000
_cell.length_b   1.000
_cell.length_c   1.000
_cell.angle_alpha   90.00
_cell.angle_beta   90.00
_cell.angle_gamma   90.00
#
_symmetry.space_group_name_H-M   'P 1'
#
loop_
_entity.id
_entity.type
_entity.pdbx_description
1 polymer ?
#
loop_
_entity_poly.entity_id
_entity_poly.type
_entity_poly.pdbx_seq_one_letter_code
_entity_poly.pdbx_strand_id
1 'polypeptide(L)'
;MMLFDPTFDALSSPDRRMYLDRYFTVPDEPAEDPSTQPILCTSYQFFLLIADVTRLARAAGPFCQSDMFTWQRLHDELRQWQRDPQAQNEGCMLYILAMRILLIRIDTSAPSEKVEERISFLLRQGLGLVQSIDADQFLIGYLLWPLAVLGSVALAADEIRIVNEKIALLGSRRALASWVRSHLDKIRTMTSSLRMRLGYLLGVSHDQTNARLLLQY
;
A
#
# COMPACT_ATOMS: atom_id res chain seq x y z
N MET A 1 9.03 -2.83 -6.53
CA MET A 1 10.04 -1.78 -6.30
C MET A 1 9.48 -0.37 -6.46
N MET A 2 8.73 -0.01 -7.52
CA MET A 2 8.21 1.37 -7.69
C MET A 2 7.39 1.92 -6.51
N LEU A 3 6.60 1.06 -5.84
CA LEU A 3 5.72 1.49 -4.74
C LEU A 3 6.42 1.59 -3.38
N PHE A 4 7.66 1.13 -3.26
CA PHE A 4 8.47 1.28 -2.02
C PHE A 4 9.64 2.25 -2.18
N ASP A 5 10.13 2.43 -3.40
CA ASP A 5 11.24 3.31 -3.68
C ASP A 5 10.77 4.47 -4.60
N PRO A 6 10.81 5.72 -4.13
CA PRO A 6 10.41 6.88 -4.92
C PRO A 6 11.28 7.10 -6.16
N THR A 7 12.53 6.61 -6.18
CA THR A 7 13.43 6.72 -7.34
C THR A 7 12.99 5.83 -8.51
N PHE A 8 12.14 4.84 -8.24
CA PHE A 8 11.54 3.96 -9.24
C PHE A 8 10.09 4.32 -9.55
N ASP A 9 9.53 5.46 -9.11
CA ASP A 9 8.18 5.87 -9.49
C ASP A 9 8.13 6.21 -10.99
N ALA A 10 7.93 5.22 -11.86
CA ALA A 10 7.84 5.45 -13.30
C ALA A 10 6.65 6.35 -13.71
N LEU A 11 5.72 6.61 -12.79
CA LEU A 11 4.55 7.48 -12.97
C LEU A 11 4.79 8.91 -12.46
N SER A 12 6.00 9.23 -11.98
CA SER A 12 6.38 10.58 -11.54
C SER A 12 6.61 11.55 -12.72
N SER A 13 6.79 11.03 -13.94
CA SER A 13 6.85 11.82 -15.16
C SER A 13 5.50 11.80 -15.88
N PRO A 14 4.85 12.95 -16.13
CA PRO A 14 3.57 13.02 -16.84
C PRO A 14 3.64 12.44 -18.26
N ASP A 15 4.80 12.54 -18.92
CA ASP A 15 5.02 12.02 -20.28
C ASP A 15 5.08 10.49 -20.36
N ARG A 16 5.35 9.78 -19.25
CA ARG A 16 5.41 8.32 -19.22
C ARG A 16 4.06 7.63 -19.15
N ARG A 17 2.97 8.38 -18.97
CA ARG A 17 1.60 7.84 -19.01
C ARG A 17 1.21 7.35 -20.42
N MET A 18 1.89 7.81 -21.48
CA MET A 18 1.50 7.59 -22.88
C MET A 18 1.85 6.21 -23.49
N TYR A 19 2.55 5.32 -22.78
CA TYR A 19 2.98 4.01 -23.35
C TYR A 19 2.45 2.79 -22.60
N LEU A 20 1.47 2.96 -21.71
CA LEU A 20 1.00 1.92 -20.80
C LEU A 20 -0.14 1.07 -21.41
N ASP A 21 -0.87 1.60 -22.38
CA ASP A 21 -1.98 0.93 -23.07
C ASP A 21 -1.57 -0.40 -23.73
N ARG A 22 -0.30 -0.49 -24.15
CA ARG A 22 0.27 -1.67 -24.84
C ARG A 22 0.42 -2.92 -23.98
N TYR A 23 0.36 -2.80 -22.66
CA TYR A 23 0.56 -3.93 -21.74
C TYR A 23 -0.75 -4.55 -21.25
N PHE A 24 -1.89 -3.96 -21.60
CA PHE A 24 -3.18 -4.33 -21.01
C PHE A 24 -4.33 -4.37 -22.03
N THR A 25 -4.04 -4.42 -23.33
CA THR A 25 -4.99 -4.97 -24.30
C THR A 25 -5.32 -6.39 -23.87
N VAL A 26 -6.58 -6.62 -23.50
CA VAL A 26 -7.10 -7.97 -23.22
C VAL A 26 -6.78 -8.80 -24.45
N PRO A 27 -5.90 -9.81 -24.37
CA PRO A 27 -5.66 -10.68 -25.50
C PRO A 27 -6.95 -11.46 -25.76
N ASP A 28 -7.37 -11.57 -27.02
CA ASP A 28 -8.54 -12.38 -27.42
C ASP A 28 -8.31 -13.90 -27.17
N GLU A 29 -7.11 -14.30 -26.75
CA GLU A 29 -6.71 -15.66 -26.45
C GLU A 29 -6.11 -15.80 -25.03
N PRO A 30 -6.29 -16.94 -24.34
CA PRO A 30 -5.70 -17.15 -23.03
C PRO A 30 -4.17 -17.08 -23.15
N ALA A 31 -3.57 -16.06 -22.54
CA ALA A 31 -2.15 -15.83 -22.64
C ALA A 31 -1.35 -16.99 -22.02
N GLU A 32 -0.54 -17.66 -22.84
CA GLU A 32 0.37 -18.73 -22.42
C GLU A 32 1.50 -18.23 -21.50
N ASP A 33 1.79 -16.92 -21.50
CA ASP A 33 2.81 -16.30 -20.66
C ASP A 33 2.18 -15.59 -19.44
N PRO A 34 2.41 -16.06 -18.20
CA PRO A 34 1.94 -15.40 -16.97
C PRO A 34 2.47 -13.98 -16.78
N SER A 35 3.50 -13.55 -17.54
CA SER A 35 4.01 -12.17 -17.54
C SER A 35 3.09 -11.16 -18.25
N THR A 36 2.12 -11.65 -19.03
CA THR A 36 1.18 -10.83 -19.83
C THR A 36 -0.24 -10.77 -19.24
N GLN A 37 -0.48 -11.48 -18.12
CA GLN A 37 -1.77 -11.42 -17.45
C GLN A 37 -2.00 -10.06 -16.78
N PRO A 38 -3.24 -9.51 -16.83
CA PRO A 38 -3.56 -8.27 -16.17
C PRO A 38 -3.22 -8.35 -14.68
N ILE A 39 -2.48 -7.34 -14.21
CA ILE A 39 -2.06 -7.24 -12.82
C ILE A 39 -3.31 -7.31 -11.93
N LEU A 40 -3.33 -8.26 -10.98
CA LEU A 40 -4.43 -8.49 -10.02
C LEU A 40 -5.79 -8.87 -10.64
N CYS A 41 -5.86 -9.23 -11.93
CA CYS A 41 -7.14 -9.43 -12.63
C CYS A 41 -8.10 -8.23 -12.49
N THR A 42 -7.56 -7.02 -12.33
CA THR A 42 -8.33 -5.79 -12.09
C THR A 42 -8.01 -4.74 -13.16
N SER A 43 -8.83 -3.68 -13.23
CA SER A 43 -8.64 -2.63 -14.22
C SER A 43 -7.37 -1.81 -13.92
N TYR A 44 -6.78 -1.26 -14.99
CA TYR A 44 -5.64 -0.36 -14.88
C TYR A 44 -5.90 0.87 -13.98
N GLN A 45 -7.16 1.31 -13.90
CA GLN A 45 -7.56 2.40 -13.01
C GLN A 45 -7.30 2.07 -11.53
N PHE A 46 -7.46 0.81 -11.13
CA PHE A 46 -7.15 0.39 -9.76
C PHE A 46 -5.64 0.43 -9.48
N PHE A 47 -4.80 0.06 -10.45
CA PHE A 47 -3.35 0.22 -10.32
C PHE A 47 -2.94 1.69 -10.20
N LEU A 48 -3.54 2.58 -11.00
CA LEU A 48 -3.31 4.02 -10.89
C LEU A 48 -3.73 4.55 -9.51
N LEU A 49 -4.85 4.07 -8.98
CA LEU A 49 -5.30 4.43 -7.63
C LEU A 49 -4.28 4.02 -6.56
N ILE A 50 -3.74 2.80 -6.64
CA ILE A 50 -2.67 2.34 -5.73
C ILE A 50 -1.46 3.27 -5.81
N ALA A 51 -1.02 3.62 -7.02
CA ALA A 51 0.12 4.49 -7.22
C ALA A 51 -0.12 5.91 -6.69
N ASP A 52 -1.28 6.51 -6.97
CA ASP A 52 -1.62 7.85 -6.53
C ASP A 52 -1.77 7.93 -5.00
N VAL A 53 -2.40 6.93 -4.37
CA VAL A 53 -2.47 6.83 -2.89
C VAL A 53 -1.08 6.69 -2.29
N THR A 54 -0.22 5.83 -2.86
CA THR A 54 1.15 5.65 -2.39
C THR A 54 1.96 6.95 -2.51
N ARG A 55 1.79 7.68 -3.62
CA ARG A 55 2.47 8.96 -3.86
C ARG A 55 2.02 10.02 -2.86
N LEU A 56 0.71 10.16 -2.66
CA LEU A 56 0.18 11.09 -1.67
C LEU A 56 0.67 10.74 -0.27
N ALA A 57 0.69 9.44 0.08
CA ALA A 57 1.18 8.96 1.36
C ALA A 57 2.68 9.21 1.57
N ARG A 58 3.47 9.39 0.51
CA ARG A 58 4.89 9.76 0.60
C ARG A 58 5.12 11.25 0.83
N ALA A 59 4.12 12.10 0.63
CA ALA A 59 4.27 13.54 0.81
C ALA A 59 4.80 13.82 2.23
N ALA A 60 6.03 14.32 2.30
CA ALA A 60 6.79 14.46 3.54
C ALA A 60 6.67 15.87 4.18
N GLY A 61 5.73 16.69 3.69
CA GLY A 61 5.57 18.09 4.09
C GLY A 61 4.24 18.40 4.78
N PRO A 62 4.05 19.64 5.25
CA PRO A 62 2.74 20.12 5.67
C PRO A 62 1.78 20.02 4.48
N PHE A 63 0.67 19.32 4.69
CA PHE A 63 -0.34 19.11 3.67
C PHE A 63 -0.92 20.45 3.24
N CYS A 64 -0.72 20.80 1.97
CA CYS A 64 -1.31 21.99 1.40
C CYS A 64 -2.75 21.71 0.94
N GLN A 65 -3.49 22.77 0.61
CA GLN A 65 -4.91 22.65 0.26
C GLN A 65 -5.14 21.74 -0.97
N SER A 66 -4.21 21.70 -1.93
CA SER A 66 -4.27 20.78 -3.07
C SER A 66 -4.05 19.32 -2.67
N ASP A 67 -3.24 19.05 -1.64
CA ASP A 67 -3.04 17.69 -1.14
C ASP A 67 -4.29 17.21 -0.41
N MET A 68 -4.98 18.09 0.32
CA MET A 68 -6.27 17.78 0.94
C MET A 68 -7.35 17.48 -0.11
N PHE A 69 -7.42 18.26 -1.19
CA PHE A 69 -8.34 17.99 -2.30
C PHE A 69 -8.03 16.63 -2.95
N THR A 70 -6.75 16.35 -3.18
CA THR A 70 -6.29 15.07 -3.72
C THR A 70 -6.64 13.92 -2.79
N TRP A 71 -6.45 14.09 -1.47
CA TRP A 71 -6.85 13.11 -0.46
C TRP A 71 -8.35 12.81 -0.51
N GLN A 72 -9.19 13.85 -0.54
CA GLN A 72 -10.65 13.69 -0.59
C GLN A 72 -11.08 12.93 -1.85
N ARG A 73 -10.54 13.33 -3.01
CA ARG A 73 -10.79 12.65 -4.28
C ARG A 73 -10.41 11.18 -4.23
N LEU A 74 -9.20 10.84 -3.79
CA LEU A 74 -8.73 9.46 -3.70
C LEU A 74 -9.54 8.64 -2.70
N HIS A 75 -9.96 9.24 -1.59
CA HIS A 75 -10.81 8.60 -0.60
C HIS A 75 -12.20 8.27 -1.15
N ASP A 76 -12.80 9.17 -1.94
CA ASP A 76 -14.09 8.93 -2.59
C ASP A 76 -14.00 7.92 -3.74
N GLU A 77 -12.95 8.00 -4.57
CA GLU A 77 -12.67 6.99 -5.61
C GLU A 77 -12.48 5.59 -4.98
N LEU A 78 -11.75 5.49 -3.87
CA LEU A 78 -11.55 4.22 -3.16
C LEU A 78 -12.84 3.65 -2.56
N ARG A 79 -13.77 4.51 -2.11
CA ARG A 79 -15.10 4.08 -1.66
C ARG A 79 -15.97 3.56 -2.80
N GLN A 80 -15.83 4.10 -4.00
CA GLN A 80 -16.53 3.59 -5.18
C GLN A 80 -16.00 2.21 -5.55
N TRP A 81 -14.68 2.04 -5.58
CA TRP A 81 -14.04 0.73 -5.79
C TRP A 81 -14.47 -0.32 -4.76
N GLN A 82 -14.58 0.04 -3.48
CA GLN A 82 -15.05 -0.88 -2.45
C GLN A 82 -16.50 -1.36 -2.69
N ARG A 83 -17.33 -0.56 -3.35
CA ARG A 83 -18.72 -0.91 -3.68
C ARG A 83 -18.85 -1.68 -5.00
N ASP A 84 -17.80 -1.71 -5.81
CA ASP A 84 -17.80 -2.41 -7.09
C ASP A 84 -17.80 -3.94 -6.86
N PRO A 85 -18.79 -4.68 -7.40
CA PRO A 85 -18.82 -6.14 -7.35
C PRO A 85 -17.55 -6.82 -7.88
N GLN A 86 -16.86 -6.23 -8.86
CA GLN A 86 -15.61 -6.75 -9.41
C GLN A 86 -14.42 -6.62 -8.45
N ALA A 87 -14.51 -5.73 -7.46
CA ALA A 87 -13.50 -5.57 -6.42
C ALA A 87 -13.70 -6.51 -5.22
N GLN A 88 -14.70 -7.41 -5.26
CA GLN A 88 -14.99 -8.37 -4.18
C GLN A 88 -14.00 -9.53 -4.07
N ASN A 89 -13.04 -9.61 -4.99
CA ASN A 89 -11.92 -10.51 -4.83
C ASN A 89 -11.10 -10.12 -3.58
N GLU A 90 -10.72 -11.11 -2.76
CA GLU A 90 -9.99 -10.93 -1.50
C GLU A 90 -8.66 -10.18 -1.65
N GLY A 91 -7.93 -10.40 -2.75
CA GLY A 91 -6.71 -9.69 -3.09
C GLY A 91 -6.96 -8.20 -3.33
N CYS A 92 -7.98 -7.86 -4.13
CA CYS A 92 -8.39 -6.47 -4.36
C CYS A 92 -8.79 -5.78 -3.04
N MET A 93 -9.54 -6.48 -2.19
CA MET A 93 -9.92 -5.96 -0.88
C MET A 93 -8.68 -5.71 0.01
N LEU A 94 -7.67 -6.57 -0.03
CA LEU A 94 -6.43 -6.38 0.71
C LEU A 94 -5.70 -5.09 0.30
N TYR A 95 -5.68 -4.79 -1.01
CA TYR A 95 -5.17 -3.53 -1.53
C TYR A 95 -5.99 -2.33 -1.09
N ILE A 96 -7.32 -2.44 -1.10
CA ILE A 96 -8.21 -1.38 -0.61
C ILE A 96 -7.91 -1.07 0.86
N LEU A 97 -7.79 -2.09 1.71
CA LEU A 97 -7.45 -1.89 3.12
C LEU A 97 -6.08 -1.24 3.31
N ALA A 98 -5.07 -1.68 2.56
CA ALA A 98 -3.74 -1.08 2.59
C ALA A 98 -3.77 0.39 2.16
N MET A 99 -4.47 0.74 1.07
CA MET A 99 -4.66 2.12 0.64
C MET A 99 -5.36 2.97 1.71
N ARG A 100 -6.39 2.44 2.39
CA ARG A 100 -7.06 3.15 3.48
C ARG A 100 -6.12 3.41 4.66
N ILE A 101 -5.29 2.45 5.04
CA ILE A 101 -4.28 2.63 6.10
C ILE A 101 -3.32 3.77 5.72
N LEU A 102 -2.87 3.82 4.47
CA LEU A 102 -2.00 4.89 3.98
C LEU A 102 -2.69 6.26 3.96
N LEU A 103 -3.94 6.34 3.52
CA LEU A 103 -4.71 7.59 3.53
C LEU A 103 -5.00 8.08 4.95
N ILE A 104 -5.17 7.18 5.93
CA ILE A 104 -5.39 7.55 7.33
C ILE A 104 -4.13 8.18 7.95
N ARG A 105 -2.93 7.76 7.55
CA ARG A 105 -1.65 8.39 7.97
C ARG A 105 -1.63 9.90 7.66
N ILE A 106 -2.32 10.27 6.59
CA ILE A 106 -2.34 11.60 6.00
C ILE A 106 -3.45 12.48 6.60
N ASP A 107 -4.46 11.88 7.23
CA ASP A 107 -5.58 12.60 7.83
C ASP A 107 -5.09 13.43 9.03
N THR A 108 -4.84 14.71 8.81
CA THR A 108 -4.45 15.69 9.84
C THR A 108 -5.63 16.19 10.66
N SER A 109 -6.86 15.86 10.27
CA SER A 109 -8.08 16.36 10.93
C SER A 109 -8.51 15.51 12.12
N ALA A 110 -8.00 14.28 12.23
CA ALA A 110 -8.34 13.36 13.31
C ALA A 110 -7.28 13.35 14.43
N PRO A 111 -7.68 13.30 15.71
CA PRO A 111 -6.76 13.10 16.82
C PRO A 111 -6.08 11.73 16.74
N SER A 112 -4.84 11.63 17.24
CA SER A 112 -3.96 10.46 17.08
C SER A 112 -4.61 9.15 17.55
N GLU A 113 -5.31 9.16 18.69
CA GLU A 113 -5.99 7.96 19.22
C GLU A 113 -7.01 7.39 18.23
N LYS A 114 -7.82 8.25 17.61
CA LYS A 114 -8.81 7.84 16.60
C LYS A 114 -8.15 7.31 15.33
N VAL A 115 -6.98 7.84 14.98
CA VAL A 115 -6.17 7.35 13.85
C VAL A 115 -5.69 5.93 14.13
N GLU A 116 -5.15 5.69 15.32
CA GLU A 116 -4.65 4.38 15.74
C GLU A 116 -5.77 3.32 15.85
N GLU A 117 -6.92 3.68 16.41
CA GLU A 117 -8.10 2.79 16.44
C GLU A 117 -8.56 2.40 15.03
N ARG A 118 -8.62 3.37 14.11
CA ARG A 118 -9.00 3.11 12.70
C ARG A 118 -7.98 2.23 12.00
N ILE A 119 -6.68 2.47 12.19
CA ILE A 119 -5.62 1.63 11.62
C ILE A 119 -5.72 0.21 12.19
N SER A 120 -5.91 0.08 13.50
CA SER A 120 -6.06 -1.23 14.17
C SER A 120 -7.26 -2.01 13.65
N PHE A 121 -8.39 -1.34 13.45
CA PHE A 121 -9.58 -1.95 12.86
C PHE A 121 -9.33 -2.48 11.44
N LEU A 122 -8.70 -1.67 10.58
CA LEU A 122 -8.37 -2.06 9.21
C LEU A 122 -7.32 -3.17 9.16
N LEU A 123 -6.34 -3.14 10.07
CA LEU A 123 -5.35 -4.20 10.21
C LEU A 123 -6.03 -5.53 10.52
N ARG A 124 -6.95 -5.59 11.49
CA ARG A 124 -7.67 -6.83 11.83
C ARG A 124 -8.44 -7.39 10.63
N GLN A 125 -9.12 -6.54 9.87
CA GLN A 125 -9.79 -6.96 8.63
C GLN A 125 -8.78 -7.50 7.60
N GLY A 126 -7.65 -6.81 7.44
CA GLY A 126 -6.59 -7.22 6.53
C GLY A 126 -5.98 -8.56 6.91
N LEU A 127 -5.72 -8.81 8.20
CA LEU A 127 -5.18 -10.08 8.68
C LEU A 127 -6.13 -11.25 8.44
N GLY A 128 -7.45 -11.03 8.59
CA GLY A 128 -8.45 -12.04 8.24
C GLY A 128 -8.37 -12.43 6.77
N LEU A 129 -8.25 -11.45 5.87
CA LEU A 129 -8.06 -11.70 4.43
C LEU A 129 -6.72 -12.35 4.12
N VAL A 130 -5.63 -11.94 4.78
CA VAL A 130 -4.32 -12.56 4.61
C VAL A 130 -4.41 -14.06 4.89
N GLN A 131 -5.15 -14.47 5.91
CA GLN A 131 -5.32 -15.87 6.24
C GLN A 131 -6.15 -16.64 5.20
N SER A 132 -7.19 -16.03 4.63
CA SER A 132 -8.07 -16.67 3.64
C SER A 132 -7.48 -16.75 2.23
N ILE A 133 -6.66 -15.76 1.85
CA ILE A 133 -6.13 -15.64 0.49
C ILE A 133 -5.26 -16.85 0.14
N ASP A 134 -5.67 -17.53 -0.94
CA ASP A 134 -4.89 -18.57 -1.59
C ASP A 134 -3.70 -17.96 -2.34
N ALA A 135 -2.49 -18.38 -1.97
CA ALA A 135 -1.25 -17.86 -2.56
C ALA A 135 -1.10 -18.28 -4.03
N ASP A 136 -1.79 -19.34 -4.47
CA ASP A 136 -1.68 -19.88 -5.83
C ASP A 136 -2.64 -19.20 -6.82
N GLN A 137 -3.69 -18.53 -6.32
CA GLN A 137 -4.70 -17.84 -7.15
C GLN A 137 -4.32 -16.41 -7.53
N PHE A 138 -3.41 -15.79 -6.80
CA PHE A 138 -2.95 -14.43 -7.06
C PHE A 138 -1.56 -14.45 -7.62
N LEU A 139 -1.27 -13.55 -8.57
CA LEU A 139 0.09 -13.30 -8.98
C LEU A 139 0.91 -12.88 -7.74
N ILE A 140 1.67 -13.84 -7.22
CA ILE A 140 2.38 -13.84 -5.94
C ILE A 140 3.20 -12.56 -5.71
N GLY A 141 3.73 -11.98 -6.79
CA GLY A 141 4.56 -10.78 -6.75
C GLY A 141 3.81 -9.49 -6.38
N TYR A 142 2.48 -9.45 -6.50
CA TYR A 142 1.71 -8.23 -6.27
C TYR A 142 1.28 -8.09 -4.81
N LEU A 143 0.89 -9.19 -4.14
CA LEU A 143 0.45 -9.16 -2.73
C LEU A 143 1.53 -8.69 -1.73
N LEU A 144 2.80 -8.67 -2.13
CA LEU A 144 3.87 -8.13 -1.28
C LEU A 144 3.66 -6.66 -0.91
N TRP A 145 3.02 -5.87 -1.78
CA TRP A 145 2.75 -4.47 -1.48
C TRP A 145 1.79 -4.28 -0.29
N PRO A 146 0.54 -4.78 -0.34
CA PRO A 146 -0.38 -4.61 0.77
C PRO A 146 0.10 -5.34 2.04
N LEU A 147 0.83 -6.45 1.92
CA LEU A 147 1.43 -7.13 3.08
C LEU A 147 2.49 -6.29 3.78
N ALA A 148 3.29 -5.51 3.05
CA ALA A 148 4.25 -4.62 3.70
C ALA A 148 3.54 -3.46 4.41
N VAL A 149 2.46 -2.92 3.85
CA VAL A 149 1.65 -1.89 4.52
C VAL A 149 1.09 -2.43 5.84
N LEU A 150 0.41 -3.58 5.81
CA LEU A 150 -0.11 -4.24 7.00
C LEU A 150 1.00 -4.59 8.00
N GLY A 151 2.10 -5.16 7.51
CA GLY A 151 3.25 -5.56 8.33
C GLY A 151 3.91 -4.39 9.05
N SER A 152 3.87 -3.19 8.48
CA SER A 152 4.45 -1.97 9.08
C SER A 152 3.63 -1.45 10.27
N VAL A 153 2.32 -1.74 10.30
CA VAL A 153 1.40 -1.34 11.38
C VAL A 153 1.07 -2.48 12.35
N ALA A 154 1.45 -3.72 12.03
CA ALA A 154 1.36 -4.85 12.95
C ALA A 154 2.28 -4.67 14.16
N LEU A 155 1.70 -4.80 15.36
CA LEU A 155 2.39 -4.60 16.65
C LEU A 155 2.46 -5.90 17.45
N ALA A 156 1.37 -6.68 17.45
CA ALA A 156 1.29 -7.88 18.26
C ALA A 156 2.00 -9.06 17.57
N ALA A 157 2.52 -9.98 18.39
CA ALA A 157 3.34 -11.08 17.90
C ALA A 157 2.59 -12.01 16.93
N ASP A 158 1.28 -12.19 17.15
CA ASP A 158 0.39 -12.95 16.28
C ASP A 158 0.16 -12.24 14.94
N GLU A 159 -0.08 -10.93 14.95
CA GLU A 159 -0.23 -10.10 13.74
C GLU A 159 1.05 -10.18 12.87
N ILE A 160 2.20 -10.01 13.51
CA ILE A 160 3.52 -10.10 12.86
C ILE A 160 3.73 -11.48 12.25
N ARG A 161 3.38 -12.53 12.99
CA ARG A 161 3.49 -13.91 12.53
C ARG A 161 2.65 -14.16 11.29
N ILE A 162 1.37 -13.77 11.29
CA ILE A 162 0.44 -13.94 10.16
C ILE A 162 1.01 -13.31 8.88
N VAL A 163 1.50 -12.07 8.97
CA VAL A 163 2.07 -11.36 7.82
C VAL A 163 3.36 -12.04 7.35
N ASN A 164 4.26 -12.40 8.27
CA ASN A 164 5.53 -13.01 7.93
C ASN A 164 5.38 -14.40 7.30
N GLU A 165 4.44 -15.21 7.80
CA GLU A 165 4.10 -16.51 7.23
C GLU A 165 3.59 -16.35 5.79
N LYS A 166 2.67 -15.41 5.53
CA LYS A 166 2.21 -15.16 4.16
C LYS A 166 3.33 -14.66 3.26
N ILE A 167 4.17 -13.72 3.71
CA ILE A 167 5.34 -13.28 2.94
C ILE A 167 6.31 -14.45 2.64
N ALA A 168 6.43 -15.42 3.55
CA ALA A 168 7.24 -16.62 3.34
C ALA A 168 6.64 -17.56 2.30
N LEU A 169 5.32 -17.72 2.31
CA LEU A 169 4.59 -18.52 1.31
C LEU A 169 4.67 -17.90 -0.09
N LEU A 170 4.74 -16.56 -0.19
CA LEU A 170 4.94 -15.84 -1.47
C LEU A 170 6.38 -15.95 -2.03
N GLY A 171 7.12 -16.98 -1.63
CA GLY A 171 8.57 -17.16 -1.81
C GLY A 171 9.07 -17.48 -3.22
N SER A 172 8.24 -17.42 -4.27
CA SER A 172 8.68 -17.57 -5.66
C SER A 172 9.70 -16.49 -6.09
N ARG A 173 9.82 -15.40 -5.32
CA ARG A 173 10.88 -14.38 -5.40
C ARG A 173 11.56 -14.17 -4.05
N ARG A 174 12.29 -15.18 -3.56
CA ARG A 174 12.96 -15.20 -2.23
C ARG A 174 13.67 -13.90 -1.85
N ALA A 175 14.36 -13.26 -2.80
CA ALA A 175 15.09 -12.01 -2.54
C ALA A 175 14.16 -10.85 -2.13
N LEU A 176 13.02 -10.68 -2.80
CA LEU A 176 12.09 -9.59 -2.52
C LEU A 176 11.32 -9.84 -1.21
N ALA A 177 10.85 -11.07 -1.00
CA ALA A 177 10.20 -11.46 0.26
C ALA A 177 11.13 -11.32 1.47
N SER A 178 12.42 -11.67 1.29
CA SER A 178 13.45 -11.47 2.32
C SER A 178 13.73 -10.00 2.58
N TRP A 179 13.78 -9.18 1.53
CA TRP A 179 13.97 -7.74 1.66
C TRP A 179 12.80 -7.11 2.43
N VAL A 180 11.54 -7.43 2.08
CA VAL A 180 10.36 -6.90 2.78
C VAL A 180 10.39 -7.28 4.26
N ARG A 181 10.69 -8.55 4.60
CA ARG A 181 10.82 -8.99 5.99
C ARG A 181 11.89 -8.20 6.75
N SER A 182 13.10 -8.11 6.21
CA SER A 182 14.19 -7.34 6.83
C SER A 182 13.84 -5.87 7.00
N HIS A 183 13.13 -5.28 6.03
CA HIS A 183 12.71 -3.89 6.09
C HIS A 183 11.62 -3.66 7.15
N LEU A 184 10.64 -4.57 7.26
CA LEU A 184 9.61 -4.52 8.30
C LEU A 184 10.20 -4.64 9.71
N ASP A 185 11.15 -5.54 9.91
CA ASP A 185 11.82 -5.69 11.20
C ASP A 185 12.54 -4.40 11.60
N LYS A 186 13.22 -3.74 10.64
CA LYS A 186 13.83 -2.42 10.88
C LYS A 186 12.78 -1.37 11.28
N ILE A 187 11.70 -1.24 10.52
CA ILE A 187 10.63 -0.25 10.79
C ILE A 187 10.05 -0.41 12.20
N ARG A 188 9.81 -1.65 12.64
CA ARG A 188 9.26 -1.96 13.96
C ARG A 188 10.19 -1.56 15.10
N THR A 189 11.50 -1.67 14.89
CA THR A 189 12.51 -1.31 15.90
C THR A 189 12.79 0.20 15.99
N MET A 190 12.46 0.98 14.95
CA MET A 190 12.82 2.40 14.88
C MET A 190 11.89 3.34 15.65
N THR A 191 10.62 2.98 15.85
CA THR A 191 9.63 3.88 16.48
C THR A 191 8.41 3.14 17.02
N SER A 192 7.78 3.67 18.08
CA SER A 192 6.50 3.19 18.60
C SER A 192 5.29 3.79 17.86
N SER A 193 5.45 4.89 17.11
CA SER A 193 4.34 5.57 16.43
C SER A 193 3.97 4.88 15.11
N LEU A 194 2.72 4.45 14.97
CA LEU A 194 2.19 3.85 13.73
C LEU A 194 2.34 4.79 12.53
N ARG A 195 2.10 6.09 12.73
CA ARG A 195 2.22 7.12 11.69
C ARG A 195 3.65 7.23 11.15
N MET A 196 4.63 7.12 12.05
CA MET A 196 6.06 7.16 11.71
C MET A 196 6.49 5.89 11.00
N ARG A 197 6.00 4.71 11.41
CA ARG A 197 6.30 3.43 10.74
C ARG A 197 5.86 3.43 9.28
N LEU A 198 4.67 3.95 9.00
CA LEU A 198 4.19 4.14 7.63
C LEU A 198 5.06 5.14 6.84
N GLY A 199 5.63 6.15 7.52
CA GLY A 199 6.60 7.07 6.89
C GLY A 199 7.89 6.37 6.50
N TYR A 200 8.45 5.57 7.40
CA TYR A 200 9.65 4.77 7.12
C TYR A 200 9.45 3.75 6.01
N LEU A 201 8.30 3.06 5.98
CA LEU A 201 7.93 2.16 4.89
C LEU A 201 8.00 2.84 3.51
N LEU A 202 7.68 4.13 3.48
CA LEU A 202 7.60 4.95 2.28
C LEU A 202 8.89 5.75 2.00
N GLY A 203 9.95 5.57 2.80
CA GLY A 203 11.21 6.28 2.64
C GLY A 203 11.19 7.75 3.06
N VAL A 204 10.24 8.17 3.89
CA VAL A 204 10.16 9.54 4.43
C VAL A 204 11.14 9.70 5.61
N SER A 205 12.08 10.65 5.53
CA SER A 205 13.15 10.82 6.52
C SER A 205 12.72 11.57 7.79
N HIS A 206 13.39 11.26 8.91
CA HIS A 206 13.08 11.78 10.25
C HIS A 206 13.30 13.29 10.41
N ASP A 207 14.27 13.86 9.68
CA ASP A 207 14.61 15.29 9.72
C ASP A 207 13.48 16.17 9.17
N GLN A 208 12.69 15.65 8.23
CA GLN A 208 11.53 16.34 7.69
C GLN A 208 10.34 16.36 8.67
N THR A 209 10.29 15.40 9.60
CA THR A 209 9.20 15.25 10.57
C THR A 209 9.46 16.02 11.88
N ASN A 210 10.70 16.06 12.36
CA ASN A 210 11.07 16.73 13.62
C ASN A 210 11.34 18.24 13.49
N ALA A 211 11.87 18.72 12.36
CA ALA A 211 12.21 20.14 12.21
C ALA A 211 11.00 21.10 12.22
N ARG A 212 9.77 20.59 12.27
CA ARG A 212 8.55 21.40 12.11
C ARG A 212 7.50 21.25 13.21
N LEU A 213 7.69 20.34 14.18
CA LEU A 213 6.97 20.40 15.47
C LEU A 213 7.36 21.66 16.27
N LEU A 214 8.53 22.23 15.97
CA LEU A 214 9.03 23.48 16.56
C LEU A 214 8.50 24.76 15.87
N LEU A 215 7.75 24.65 14.77
CA LEU A 215 7.19 25.82 14.06
C LEU A 215 5.68 26.00 14.33
N GLN A 216 5.11 25.27 15.28
CA GLN A 216 3.72 25.39 15.71
C GLN A 216 3.56 25.88 17.17
N TYR A 217 4.61 26.47 17.75
CA TYR A 217 4.54 27.25 19.00
C TYR A 217 5.09 28.65 18.77
#